data_AF-A0A072VG72-F1
#
_entry.id   AF-A0A072VG72-F1
#
_cell.length_a   1.000
_cell.length_b   1.000
_cell.length_c   1.000
_cell.angle_alpha   90.00
_cell.angle_beta   90.00
_cell.angle_gamma   90.00
#
_symmetry.space_group_name_H-M   'P 1'
#
loop_
_entity.id
_entity.type
_entity.pdbx_description
1 polymer ?
#
loop_
_entity_poly.entity_id
_entity_poly.type
_entity_poly.pdbx_seq_one_letter_code
_entity_poly.pdbx_strand_id
1 'polypeptide(L)'
;MGPVPAKAKEIPEVCTKEVMEWDKEVVRVGDILLGLLSEGLGLGEERLTELGLLRGRVMVGHYYPFCPQPNLTVGLNSHADPGALTLLLQDHIGGLQVRTQHGWINVEPLGGALIISNEEYKSADHRVLANPSNEPQVSIAVFLNPGNREKDFTLNEFMTRFLKKELDGKSLTNIFRK
;
A
#
# COMPACT_ATOMS: atom_id res chain seq x y z
N MET A 1 -0.58 -14.77 -1.93
CA MET A 1 0.14 -13.62 -2.53
C MET A 1 1.63 -13.83 -2.39
N GLY A 2 2.42 -13.19 -3.26
CA GLY A 2 3.78 -13.59 -3.62
C GLY A 2 4.90 -13.26 -2.62
N PRO A 3 6.14 -13.75 -2.89
CA PRO A 3 6.53 -14.43 -4.13
C PRO A 3 6.03 -15.89 -4.20
N VAL A 4 5.66 -16.49 -3.07
CA VAL A 4 5.07 -17.83 -3.01
C VAL A 4 3.55 -17.69 -2.81
N PRO A 5 2.71 -18.17 -3.73
CA PRO A 5 1.26 -18.14 -3.55
C PRO A 5 0.84 -18.84 -2.25
N ALA A 6 -0.18 -18.28 -1.57
CA ALA A 6 -0.76 -18.95 -0.41
C ALA A 6 -1.40 -20.26 -0.87
N LYS A 7 -1.28 -21.32 -0.08
CA LYS A 7 -1.89 -22.60 -0.45
C LYS A 7 -3.41 -22.46 -0.32
N ALA A 8 -4.16 -22.99 -1.28
CA ALA A 8 -5.64 -22.89 -1.27
C ALA A 8 -6.27 -23.39 0.04
N LYS A 9 -5.62 -24.33 0.75
CA LYS A 9 -6.07 -24.86 2.05
C LYS A 9 -5.89 -23.88 3.23
N GLU A 10 -5.09 -22.83 3.06
CA GLU A 10 -4.83 -21.78 4.07
C GLU A 10 -5.80 -20.60 3.93
N ILE A 11 -6.57 -20.55 2.83
CA ILE A 11 -7.59 -19.53 2.59
C ILE A 11 -8.95 -20.14 2.95
N PRO A 12 -9.83 -19.43 3.69
CA PRO A 12 -11.17 -19.91 3.98
C PRO A 12 -11.95 -20.23 2.69
N GLU A 13 -12.57 -21.40 2.64
CA GLU A 13 -13.27 -21.90 1.45
C GLU A 13 -14.31 -20.90 0.90
N VAL A 14 -14.98 -20.17 1.79
CA VAL A 14 -15.98 -19.15 1.46
C VAL A 14 -15.46 -17.99 0.62
N CYS A 15 -14.15 -17.73 0.63
CA CYS A 15 -13.54 -16.61 -0.09
C CYS A 15 -12.32 -17.01 -0.95
N THR A 16 -12.02 -18.30 -1.09
CA THR A 16 -10.82 -18.76 -1.82
C THR A 16 -10.79 -18.27 -3.26
N LYS A 17 -11.92 -18.32 -3.96
CA LYS A 17 -12.01 -17.88 -5.35
C LYS A 17 -11.79 -16.37 -5.46
N GLU A 18 -12.44 -15.61 -4.59
CA GLU A 18 -12.43 -14.16 -4.54
C GLU A 18 -11.03 -13.64 -4.21
N VAL A 19 -10.35 -14.24 -3.24
CA VAL A 19 -8.96 -13.89 -2.88
C VAL A 19 -7.99 -14.18 -4.02
N MET A 20 -8.16 -15.31 -4.73
CA MET A 20 -7.32 -15.64 -5.86
C MET A 20 -7.54 -14.70 -7.05
N GLU A 21 -8.78 -14.32 -7.33
CA GLU A 21 -9.09 -13.36 -8.38
C GLU A 21 -8.58 -11.96 -8.02
N TRP A 22 -8.73 -11.58 -6.74
CA TRP A 22 -8.20 -10.32 -6.23
C TRP A 22 -6.68 -10.22 -6.38
N ASP A 23 -5.89 -11.26 -6.08
CA ASP A 23 -4.43 -11.21 -6.28
C ASP A 23 -4.05 -11.02 -7.77
N LYS A 24 -4.81 -11.58 -8.72
CA LYS A 24 -4.57 -11.34 -10.15
C LYS A 24 -4.82 -9.88 -10.52
N GLU A 25 -5.94 -9.33 -10.06
CA GLU A 25 -6.31 -7.94 -10.34
C GLU A 25 -5.35 -6.95 -9.67
N VAL A 26 -4.89 -7.26 -8.45
CA VAL A 26 -3.83 -6.51 -7.76
C VAL A 26 -2.54 -6.50 -8.57
N VAL A 27 -2.13 -7.63 -9.15
CA VAL A 27 -0.93 -7.67 -10.00
C VAL A 27 -1.12 -6.80 -11.24
N ARG A 28 -2.28 -6.88 -11.90
CA ARG A 28 -2.59 -6.08 -13.10
C ARG A 28 -2.60 -4.58 -12.80
N VAL A 29 -3.33 -4.17 -11.76
CA VAL A 29 -3.43 -2.77 -11.34
C VAL A 29 -2.08 -2.26 -10.84
N GLY A 30 -1.37 -3.07 -10.05
CA GLY A 30 -0.05 -2.73 -9.54
C GLY A 30 0.97 -2.48 -10.65
N ASP A 31 0.96 -3.28 -11.72
CA ASP A 31 1.85 -3.08 -12.88
C ASP A 31 1.57 -1.77 -13.60
N ILE A 32 0.30 -1.45 -13.85
CA ILE A 32 -0.10 -0.17 -14.46
C ILE A 32 0.35 1.01 -13.56
N LEU A 33 0.09 0.93 -12.26
CA LEU A 33 0.43 1.99 -11.33
C LEU A 33 1.94 2.18 -11.21
N LEU A 34 2.72 1.11 -11.16
CA LEU A 34 4.18 1.21 -11.13
C LEU A 34 4.73 1.74 -12.46
N GLY A 35 4.14 1.40 -13.61
CA GLY A 35 4.50 1.99 -14.89
C GLY A 35 4.31 3.50 -14.89
N LEU A 36 3.11 3.97 -14.51
CA LEU A 36 2.78 5.40 -14.40
C LEU A 36 3.67 6.14 -13.40
N LEU A 37 3.94 5.52 -12.24
CA LEU A 37 4.85 6.08 -11.25
C LEU A 37 6.27 6.18 -11.81
N SER A 38 6.73 5.15 -12.50
CA SER A 38 8.06 5.11 -13.12
C SER A 38 8.23 6.26 -14.12
N GLU A 39 7.26 6.44 -15.02
CA GLU A 39 7.25 7.55 -15.98
C GLU A 39 7.17 8.92 -15.29
N GLY A 40 6.33 9.06 -14.26
CA GLY A 40 6.20 10.29 -13.47
C GLY A 40 7.50 10.73 -12.80
N LEU A 41 8.40 9.77 -12.53
CA LEU A 41 9.74 10.01 -11.98
C LEU A 41 10.81 10.25 -13.05
N GLY A 42 10.41 10.23 -14.33
CA GLY A 42 11.30 10.35 -15.47
C GLY A 42 12.13 9.09 -15.74
N LEU A 43 11.72 7.94 -15.21
CA LEU A 43 12.32 6.64 -15.50
C LEU A 43 11.63 6.01 -16.73
N GLY A 44 12.19 4.92 -17.25
CA GLY A 44 11.47 4.10 -18.23
C GLY A 44 10.29 3.38 -17.57
N GLU A 45 9.18 3.22 -18.29
CA GLU A 45 7.92 2.60 -17.80
C GLU A 45 8.17 1.33 -16.98
N GLU A 46 9.01 0.42 -17.45
CA GLU A 46 9.23 -0.88 -16.81
C GLU A 46 10.14 -0.84 -15.57
N ARG A 47 10.79 0.29 -15.26
CA ARG A 47 11.90 0.32 -14.30
C ARG A 47 11.52 -0.13 -12.90
N LEU A 48 10.38 0.33 -12.38
CA LEU A 48 9.89 -0.04 -11.05
C LEU A 48 9.44 -1.51 -10.99
N THR A 49 8.90 -2.04 -12.10
CA THR A 49 8.55 -3.46 -12.23
C THR A 49 9.80 -4.35 -12.29
N GLU A 50 10.86 -3.92 -12.99
CA GLU A 50 12.16 -4.60 -13.03
C GLU A 50 12.81 -4.75 -11.65
N LEU A 51 12.68 -3.72 -10.80
CA LEU A 51 13.11 -3.76 -9.39
C LEU A 51 12.31 -4.77 -8.56
N GLY A 52 11.24 -5.33 -9.11
CA GLY A 52 10.48 -6.40 -8.51
C GLY A 52 9.55 -5.93 -7.39
N LEU A 53 9.09 -4.68 -7.43
CA LEU A 53 8.16 -4.11 -6.44
C LEU A 53 6.80 -4.83 -6.39
N LEU A 54 6.46 -5.61 -7.42
CA LEU A 54 5.28 -6.48 -7.43
C LEU A 54 5.56 -7.89 -6.92
N ARG A 55 6.81 -8.27 -6.68
CA ARG A 55 7.16 -9.66 -6.36
C ARG A 55 6.81 -10.01 -4.92
N GLY A 56 7.02 -9.08 -3.98
CA GLY A 56 6.53 -9.20 -2.61
C GLY A 56 5.14 -8.60 -2.52
N ARG A 57 4.14 -9.40 -2.14
CA ARG A 57 2.78 -8.90 -1.94
C ARG A 57 2.18 -9.50 -0.68
N VAL A 58 1.70 -8.64 0.22
CA VAL A 58 1.05 -9.03 1.47
C VAL A 58 -0.31 -8.38 1.53
N MET A 59 -1.37 -9.16 1.77
CA MET A 59 -2.72 -8.65 2.03
C MET A 59 -3.03 -8.79 3.50
N VAL A 60 -3.60 -7.73 4.05
CA VAL A 60 -4.07 -7.66 5.41
C VAL A 60 -5.53 -7.23 5.37
N GLY A 61 -6.39 -8.06 5.97
CA GLY A 61 -7.77 -7.69 6.23
C GLY A 61 -7.88 -7.03 7.61
N HIS A 62 -8.44 -5.84 7.67
CA HIS A 62 -8.75 -5.15 8.91
C HIS A 62 -10.25 -5.24 9.18
N TYR A 63 -10.60 -5.51 10.43
CA TYR A 63 -11.97 -5.58 10.92
C TYR A 63 -12.08 -4.71 12.19
N TYR A 64 -12.87 -3.65 12.11
CA TYR A 64 -13.08 -2.72 13.22
C TYR A 64 -14.55 -2.80 13.69
N PRO A 65 -14.81 -3.51 14.81
CA PRO A 65 -16.16 -3.63 15.35
C PRO A 65 -16.67 -2.30 15.91
N PHE A 66 -17.97 -2.24 16.20
CA PHE A 66 -18.58 -1.15 16.95
C PHE A 66 -17.80 -0.85 18.24
N CYS A 67 -17.48 0.42 18.44
CA CYS A 67 -16.86 0.95 19.63
C CYS A 67 -17.86 1.83 20.40
N PRO A 68 -18.20 1.51 21.66
CA PRO A 68 -19.13 2.31 22.45
C PRO A 68 -18.54 3.66 22.90
N GLN A 69 -17.21 3.78 22.90
CA GLN A 69 -16.49 4.98 23.31
C GLN A 69 -15.42 5.35 22.27
N PRO A 70 -15.83 5.69 21.04
CA PRO A 70 -14.92 5.85 19.90
C PRO A 70 -13.95 7.03 20.07
N ASN A 71 -14.29 7.99 20.94
CA ASN A 71 -13.43 9.14 21.26
C ASN A 71 -12.29 8.82 22.25
N LEU A 72 -12.30 7.62 22.87
CA LEU A 72 -11.29 7.21 23.86
C LEU A 72 -10.27 6.22 23.31
N THR A 73 -10.41 5.81 22.05
CA THR A 73 -9.51 4.85 21.40
C THR A 73 -9.40 5.14 19.91
N VAL A 74 -8.63 4.33 19.20
CA VAL A 74 -8.44 4.42 17.76
C VAL A 74 -8.51 3.01 17.19
N GLY A 75 -9.03 2.88 15.96
CA GLY A 75 -9.05 1.59 15.26
C GLY A 75 -7.63 1.16 14.90
N LEU A 76 -6.88 2.05 14.28
CA LEU A 76 -5.47 1.85 13.94
C LEU A 76 -4.67 3.11 14.24
N ASN A 77 -3.59 2.95 15.00
CA ASN A 77 -2.72 4.05 15.37
C ASN A 77 -2.14 4.78 14.13
N SER A 78 -1.78 6.05 14.33
CA SER A 78 -1.09 6.84 13.31
C SER A 78 0.21 6.16 12.90
N HIS A 79 0.37 5.89 11.60
CA HIS A 79 1.58 5.31 11.04
C HIS A 79 1.72 5.64 9.54
N ALA A 80 2.90 5.36 9.01
CA ALA A 80 3.18 5.30 7.58
C ALA A 80 3.27 3.82 7.17
N ASP A 81 2.77 3.47 5.99
CA ASP A 81 2.81 2.10 5.50
C ASP A 81 4.26 1.67 5.22
N PRO A 82 4.69 0.47 5.63
CA PRO A 82 5.97 -0.07 5.24
C PRO A 82 5.87 -0.65 3.80
N GLY A 83 6.33 0.09 2.80
CA GLY A 83 6.46 -0.44 1.44
C GLY A 83 6.40 0.60 0.34
N ALA A 84 6.56 0.15 -0.92
CA ALA A 84 6.61 1.07 -2.05
C ALA A 84 5.22 1.58 -2.46
N LEU A 85 4.20 0.71 -2.40
CA LEU A 85 2.85 1.05 -2.84
C LEU A 85 1.83 0.22 -2.07
N THR A 86 0.82 0.87 -1.48
CA THR A 86 -0.33 0.18 -0.87
C THR A 86 -1.57 0.40 -1.73
N LEU A 87 -2.29 -0.69 -2.00
CA LEU A 87 -3.64 -0.66 -2.56
C LEU A 87 -4.64 -0.98 -1.45
N LEU A 88 -5.54 -0.04 -1.15
CA LEU A 88 -6.54 -0.19 -0.10
C LEU A 88 -7.95 -0.20 -0.70
N LEU A 89 -8.66 -1.30 -0.45
CA LEU A 89 -10.10 -1.42 -0.64
C LEU A 89 -10.78 -1.23 0.71
N GLN A 90 -11.72 -0.30 0.81
CA GLN A 90 -12.52 -0.07 2.02
C GLN A 90 -14.01 -0.21 1.70
N ASP A 91 -14.79 -0.54 2.73
CA ASP A 91 -16.24 -0.50 2.65
C ASP A 91 -16.80 0.93 2.71
N HIS A 92 -18.11 1.05 2.89
CA HIS A 92 -18.83 2.31 2.92
C HIS A 92 -18.85 3.00 4.31
N ILE A 93 -18.31 2.38 5.36
CA ILE A 93 -18.35 2.90 6.74
C ILE A 93 -17.27 3.97 6.94
N GLY A 94 -16.10 3.80 6.31
CA GLY A 94 -15.01 4.78 6.33
C GLY A 94 -14.26 4.84 7.67
N GLY A 95 -13.79 6.04 8.05
CA GLY A 95 -13.00 6.25 9.28
C GLY A 95 -11.49 6.30 9.06
N LEU A 96 -11.00 6.09 7.84
CA LEU A 96 -9.63 6.40 7.47
C LEU A 96 -9.41 7.92 7.50
N GLN A 97 -8.30 8.32 8.14
CA GLN A 97 -7.80 9.68 8.09
C GLN A 97 -6.36 9.72 7.62
N VAL A 98 -6.03 10.72 6.82
CA VAL A 98 -4.65 11.01 6.40
C VAL A 98 -4.20 12.36 6.95
N ARG A 99 -2.92 12.46 7.30
CA ARG A 99 -2.32 13.66 7.86
C ARG A 99 -1.80 14.55 6.74
N THR A 100 -2.22 15.81 6.76
CA THR A 100 -1.74 16.86 5.87
C THR A 100 -1.02 17.95 6.65
N GLN A 101 -0.48 18.94 5.95
CA GLN A 101 0.07 20.15 6.57
C GLN A 101 -0.98 20.96 7.35
N HIS A 102 -2.27 20.76 7.05
CA HIS A 102 -3.39 21.44 7.68
C HIS A 102 -4.08 20.57 8.74
N GLY A 103 -3.51 19.41 9.09
CA GLY A 103 -4.06 18.48 10.07
C GLY A 103 -4.64 17.22 9.44
N TRP A 104 -5.44 16.49 10.21
CA TRP A 104 -6.09 15.25 9.80
C TRP A 104 -7.31 15.52 8.92
N ILE A 105 -7.38 14.86 7.77
CA ILE A 105 -8.55 14.87 6.88
C ILE A 105 -9.15 13.48 6.78
N ASN A 106 -10.48 13.40 6.72
CA ASN A 106 -11.18 12.16 6.45
C ASN A 106 -11.01 11.78 4.98
N VAL A 107 -10.85 10.48 4.73
CA VAL A 107 -10.96 9.92 3.38
C VAL A 107 -12.32 9.30 3.23
N GLU A 108 -13.22 10.00 2.55
CA GLU A 108 -14.58 9.52 2.31
C GLU A 108 -14.58 8.31 1.39
N PRO A 109 -15.24 7.19 1.76
CA PRO A 109 -15.37 6.05 0.88
C PRO A 109 -16.10 6.40 -0.41
N LEU A 110 -15.54 5.96 -1.54
CA LEU A 110 -16.18 6.05 -2.85
C LEU A 110 -16.37 4.65 -3.41
N GLY A 111 -17.62 4.29 -3.72
CA GLY A 111 -17.97 2.98 -4.24
C GLY A 111 -17.17 2.63 -5.50
N GLY A 112 -16.46 1.50 -5.47
CA GLY A 112 -15.63 1.02 -6.57
C GLY A 112 -14.24 1.68 -6.68
N ALA A 113 -13.88 2.60 -5.79
CA ALA A 113 -12.57 3.23 -5.78
C ALA A 113 -11.55 2.44 -4.95
N LEU A 114 -10.29 2.49 -5.38
CA LEU A 114 -9.14 2.06 -4.58
C LEU A 114 -8.39 3.30 -4.09
N ILE A 115 -7.94 3.24 -2.84
CA ILE A 115 -7.00 4.22 -2.31
C ILE A 115 -5.59 3.71 -2.57
N ILE A 116 -4.74 4.61 -3.03
CA ILE A 116 -3.34 4.33 -3.36
C ILE A 116 -2.48 5.23 -2.49
N SER A 117 -1.60 4.63 -1.67
CA SER A 117 -0.55 5.35 -0.95
C SER A 117 0.82 4.94 -1.49
N ASN A 118 1.69 5.91 -1.69
CA ASN A 118 3.07 5.71 -2.11
C ASN A 118 3.97 6.57 -1.22
N GLU A 119 5.08 6.01 -0.74
CA GLU A 119 6.05 6.74 0.07
C GLU A 119 6.79 7.85 -0.69
N GLU A 120 6.94 7.71 -2.01
CA GLU A 120 7.77 8.59 -2.86
C GLU A 120 7.21 10.01 -3.03
N TYR A 121 5.89 10.19 -2.95
CA TYR A 121 5.25 11.51 -3.01
C TYR A 121 4.99 12.13 -1.62
N LYS A 122 5.51 11.50 -0.56
CA LYS A 122 5.25 11.64 0.89
C LYS A 122 4.33 10.52 1.37
N SER A 123 4.91 9.59 2.14
CA SER A 123 4.13 8.73 3.04
C SER A 123 3.44 9.64 4.06
N ALA A 124 2.15 9.90 3.86
CA ALA A 124 1.36 10.63 4.82
C ALA A 124 1.07 9.68 5.99
N ASP A 125 1.32 10.15 7.23
CA ASP A 125 0.78 9.47 8.40
C ASP A 125 -0.72 9.26 8.17
N HIS A 126 -1.20 8.05 8.36
CA HIS A 126 -2.61 7.73 8.30
C HIS A 126 -3.03 6.94 9.54
N ARG A 127 -4.31 7.01 9.87
CA ARG A 127 -4.91 6.33 11.02
C ARG A 127 -6.34 5.91 10.68
N VAL A 128 -6.88 4.96 11.43
CA VAL A 128 -8.29 4.61 11.34
C VAL A 128 -8.95 4.94 12.66
N LEU A 129 -9.96 5.82 12.67
CA LEU A 129 -10.71 6.14 13.87
C LEU A 129 -11.44 4.90 14.41
N ALA A 130 -11.68 4.86 15.73
CA ALA A 130 -12.51 3.81 16.29
C ALA A 130 -13.94 3.91 15.73
N ASN A 131 -14.50 2.79 15.31
CA ASN A 131 -15.76 2.76 14.58
C ASN A 131 -16.97 3.07 15.50
N PRO A 132 -17.72 4.17 15.29
CA PRO A 132 -18.93 4.47 16.05
C PRO A 132 -20.18 3.77 15.51
N SER A 133 -20.11 3.16 14.33
CA SER A 133 -21.25 2.52 13.65
C SER A 133 -21.59 1.17 14.27
N ASN A 134 -22.88 0.83 14.27
CA ASN A 134 -23.35 -0.50 14.67
C ASN A 134 -22.96 -1.59 13.65
N GLU A 135 -22.61 -1.20 12.43
CA GLU A 135 -22.05 -2.09 11.42
C GLU A 135 -20.51 -2.08 11.50
N PRO A 136 -19.84 -3.25 11.41
CA PRO A 136 -18.39 -3.31 11.44
C PRO A 136 -17.79 -2.66 10.19
N GLN A 137 -16.70 -1.93 10.37
CA GLN A 137 -15.90 -1.45 9.24
C GLN A 137 -14.90 -2.52 8.83
N VAL A 138 -14.80 -2.78 7.53
CA VAL A 138 -13.86 -3.73 6.94
C VAL A 138 -13.07 -3.06 5.83
N SER A 139 -11.77 -3.34 5.81
CA SER A 139 -10.90 -2.95 4.71
C SER A 139 -9.86 -4.02 4.40
N ILE A 140 -9.38 -4.02 3.17
CA ILE A 140 -8.35 -4.93 2.67
C ILE A 140 -7.21 -4.08 2.11
N ALA A 141 -6.06 -4.12 2.78
CA ALA A 141 -4.84 -3.48 2.32
C ALA A 141 -3.95 -4.52 1.63
N VAL A 142 -3.36 -4.15 0.48
CA VAL A 142 -2.34 -4.95 -0.20
C VAL A 142 -1.07 -4.12 -0.36
N PHE A 143 -0.01 -4.58 0.28
CA PHE A 143 1.31 -3.95 0.27
C PHE A 143 2.16 -4.56 -0.84
N LEU A 144 2.63 -3.71 -1.75
CA LEU A 144 3.53 -4.06 -2.84
C LEU A 144 4.96 -3.69 -2.46
N ASN A 145 5.82 -4.70 -2.45
CA ASN A 145 7.18 -4.64 -1.94
C ASN A 145 8.15 -5.33 -2.90
N PRO A 146 9.45 -4.95 -2.87
CA PRO A 146 10.48 -5.74 -3.53
C PRO A 146 10.39 -7.20 -3.05
N GLY A 147 10.47 -8.15 -3.98
CA GLY A 147 10.58 -9.56 -3.60
C GLY A 147 11.89 -9.84 -2.84
N ASN A 148 11.90 -10.91 -2.03
CA ASN A 148 13.14 -11.43 -1.45
C ASN A 148 14.09 -11.94 -2.56
N ARG A 149 14.89 -11.03 -3.14
CA ARG A 149 16.19 -11.36 -3.70
C ARG A 149 17.22 -10.76 -2.77
N GLU A 150 17.80 -11.64 -1.97
CA GLU A 150 18.94 -11.36 -1.11
C GLU A 150 20.03 -10.55 -1.88
N LYS A 151 20.47 -9.45 -1.25
CA LYS A 151 21.86 -8.95 -1.19
C LYS A 151 22.45 -7.92 -2.17
N ASP A 152 21.82 -7.44 -3.24
CA ASP A 152 22.48 -6.41 -4.07
C ASP A 152 21.90 -4.98 -3.94
N PHE A 153 20.72 -4.82 -3.34
CA PHE A 153 20.21 -3.51 -2.96
C PHE A 153 19.15 -3.70 -1.88
N THR A 154 19.49 -3.45 -0.61
CA THR A 154 18.48 -3.62 0.45
C THR A 154 17.38 -2.56 0.28
N LEU A 155 16.12 -2.88 0.61
CA LEU A 155 15.05 -1.87 0.66
C LEU A 155 15.49 -0.67 1.52
N ASN A 156 16.22 -0.94 2.60
CA ASN A 156 16.83 0.11 3.43
C ASN A 156 17.86 0.95 2.67
N GLU A 157 18.64 0.38 1.77
CA GLU A 157 19.63 1.10 0.97
C GLU A 157 18.99 1.89 -0.17
N PHE A 158 17.91 1.36 -0.77
CA PHE A 158 17.01 2.12 -1.66
C PHE A 158 16.41 3.30 -0.91
N MET A 159 15.70 3.06 0.19
CA MET A 159 15.03 4.09 0.98
C MET A 159 16.02 5.09 1.58
N THR A 160 17.21 4.65 2.03
CA THR A 160 18.25 5.54 2.54
C THR A 160 18.80 6.47 1.46
N ARG A 161 19.12 5.95 0.26
CA ARG A 161 19.62 6.78 -0.84
C ARG A 161 18.53 7.68 -1.44
N PHE A 162 17.29 7.18 -1.43
CA PHE A 162 16.09 7.88 -1.88
C PHE A 162 15.71 9.04 -0.94
N LEU A 163 15.72 8.83 0.38
CA LEU A 163 15.29 9.83 1.39
C LEU A 163 16.41 10.80 1.82
N LYS A 164 17.70 10.44 1.71
CA LYS A 164 18.81 11.31 2.15
C LYS A 164 19.13 12.50 1.25
N LYS A 165 18.39 12.73 0.15
CA LYS A 165 18.77 13.72 -0.88
C LYS A 165 20.21 13.55 -1.39
N GLU A 166 20.85 12.38 -1.23
CA GLU A 166 22.09 12.04 -1.97
C GLU A 166 21.83 12.01 -3.50
N LEU A 167 20.56 12.08 -3.90
CA LEU A 167 20.11 12.68 -5.16
C LEU A 167 20.32 14.21 -5.14
N ASP A 168 21.57 14.67 -5.01
CA ASP A 168 21.97 16.09 -4.98
C ASP A 168 21.72 16.75 -6.35
N GLY A 169 20.45 16.99 -6.69
CA GLY A 169 20.04 17.55 -7.99
C GLY A 169 20.34 16.63 -9.19
N LYS A 170 20.76 15.39 -8.96
CA LYS A 170 20.94 14.35 -9.97
C LYS A 170 19.81 13.33 -9.81
N SER A 171 18.80 13.46 -10.68
CA SER A 171 17.64 12.57 -10.81
C SER A 171 18.00 11.07 -10.68
N LEU A 172 17.15 10.27 -10.00
CA LEU A 172 16.49 9.10 -10.64
C LEU A 172 17.32 8.36 -11.69
N THR A 173 17.25 8.99 -12.86
CA THR A 173 17.78 8.59 -14.15
C THR A 173 19.29 8.34 -14.19
N ASN A 174 20.10 8.99 -13.34
CA ASN A 174 21.56 8.87 -13.38
C ASN A 174 22.09 7.58 -12.73
N ILE A 175 21.31 6.95 -11.85
CA ILE A 175 21.69 5.68 -11.19
C ILE A 175 21.38 4.48 -12.10
N PHE A 176 20.41 4.62 -13.00
CA PHE A 176 19.88 3.54 -13.82
C PHE A 176 20.16 3.67 -15.32
N ARG A 177 20.97 4.66 -15.73
CA ARG A 177 21.49 4.85 -17.11
C ARG A 177 22.75 4.02 -17.43
N LYS A 178 22.93 2.87 -16.79
CA LYS A 178 23.95 1.88 -17.20
C LYS A 178 23.28 0.63 -17.71
#